data_AF-A0A7C3YY50-F1
#
_entry.id   AF-A0A7C3YY50-F1
#
_cell.length_a   1.000
_cell.length_b   1.000
_cell.length_c   1.000
_cell.angle_alpha   90.00
_cell.angle_beta   90.00
_cell.angle_gamma   90.00
#
_symmetry.space_group_name_H-M   'P 1'
#
loop_
_entity.id
_entity.type
_entity.pdbx_description
1 polymer ?
#
loop_
_entity_poly.entity_id
_entity_poly.type
_entity_poly.pdbx_seq_one_letter_code
_entity_poly.pdbx_strand_id
1 'polypeptide(L)'
;MVLHSTILLGSLVLILLGSAFFTNAVEWAGIRLGLKEGAVGSLLAALGTALPEIMIPLVAILFTGGRAAAPSIGIGAILGAPFMLSTGALAVAGLSGLVFARRRGTGRLYPDPRTMRRDLGFFLVAWFLVIGSTFVPRAFRLALPPLLLAAYVGFVYLVLSRGRPLEREETAPLYFARRMDVPPFVLILSQLALAFLGITFGVRFFVNFVESLAGFLNLPVLLFSLLVAPLASEAPELFNSILWIGQKKDTIALGNITGAMVLQSSVAPIVGLAFTSWILPPAALASAVLALFAAGAT
;
A
#
# COMPACT_ATOMS: atom_id res chain seq x y z
N MET A 1 -11.55 18.44 -18.93
CA MET A 1 -11.44 16.98 -19.16
C MET A 1 -10.05 16.56 -19.59
N VAL A 2 -9.53 16.97 -20.77
CA VAL A 2 -8.17 16.57 -21.22
C VAL A 2 -7.08 16.97 -20.21
N LEU A 3 -7.09 18.20 -19.71
CA LEU A 3 -6.12 18.67 -18.70
C LEU A 3 -6.18 17.84 -17.39
N HIS A 4 -7.38 17.53 -16.90
CA HIS A 4 -7.59 16.71 -15.71
C HIS A 4 -7.06 15.30 -15.89
N SER A 5 -7.35 14.66 -17.03
CA SER A 5 -6.83 13.32 -17.34
C SER A 5 -5.30 13.31 -17.45
N THR A 6 -4.70 14.34 -18.04
CA THR A 6 -3.23 14.48 -18.12
C THR A 6 -2.60 14.65 -16.75
N ILE A 7 -3.21 15.46 -15.87
CA ILE A 7 -2.73 15.64 -14.49
C ILE A 7 -2.82 14.33 -13.71
N LEU A 8 -3.93 13.60 -13.82
CA LEU A 8 -4.08 12.28 -13.18
C LEU A 8 -3.00 11.32 -13.67
N LEU A 9 -2.89 11.10 -14.99
CA LEU A 9 -1.91 10.17 -15.55
C LEU A 9 -0.48 10.58 -15.20
N GLY A 10 -0.16 11.88 -15.29
CA GLY A 10 1.14 12.41 -14.89
C GLY A 10 1.44 12.19 -13.41
N SER A 11 0.45 12.41 -12.53
CA SER A 11 0.60 12.17 -11.09
C SER A 11 0.83 10.70 -10.77
N LEU A 12 0.10 9.79 -11.41
CA LEU A 12 0.27 8.35 -11.25
C LEU A 12 1.63 7.89 -11.73
N VAL A 13 2.04 8.30 -12.93
CA VAL A 13 3.37 7.99 -13.47
C VAL A 13 4.46 8.48 -12.51
N LEU A 14 4.33 9.68 -11.96
CA LEU A 14 5.32 10.23 -11.05
C LEU A 14 5.38 9.47 -9.71
N ILE A 15 4.22 9.05 -9.17
CA ILE A 15 4.14 8.22 -7.96
C ILE A 15 4.75 6.84 -8.22
N LEU A 16 4.39 6.18 -9.32
CA LEU A 16 4.86 4.84 -9.66
C LEU A 16 6.37 4.81 -9.94
N LEU A 17 6.87 5.75 -10.75
CA LEU A 17 8.31 5.88 -11.00
C LEU A 17 9.06 6.28 -9.73
N GLY A 18 8.51 7.19 -8.93
CA GLY A 18 9.07 7.58 -7.65
C GLY A 18 9.19 6.38 -6.71
N SER A 19 8.15 5.56 -6.58
CA SER A 19 8.16 4.32 -5.80
C SER A 19 9.25 3.37 -6.29
N ALA A 20 9.32 3.09 -7.60
CA ALA A 20 10.36 2.22 -8.17
C ALA A 20 11.79 2.72 -7.87
N PHE A 21 12.05 4.02 -8.01
CA PHE A 21 13.36 4.60 -7.70
C PHE A 21 13.67 4.56 -6.20
N PHE A 22 12.65 4.75 -5.36
CA PHE A 22 12.79 4.69 -3.91
C PHE A 22 13.12 3.27 -3.46
N THR A 23 12.32 2.28 -3.87
CA THR A 23 12.54 0.85 -3.56
C THR A 23 13.96 0.42 -3.91
N ASN A 24 14.40 0.72 -5.14
CA ASN A 24 15.75 0.42 -5.60
C ASN A 24 16.84 1.12 -4.75
N ALA A 25 16.62 2.38 -4.35
CA ALA A 25 17.57 3.10 -3.51
C ALA A 25 17.65 2.52 -2.08
N VAL A 26 16.51 2.13 -1.49
CA VAL A 26 16.48 1.56 -0.14
C VAL A 26 17.12 0.18 -0.11
N GLU A 27 16.90 -0.66 -1.12
CA GLU A 27 17.61 -1.93 -1.26
C GLU A 27 19.13 -1.71 -1.26
N TRP A 28 19.63 -0.81 -2.11
CA TRP A 28 21.05 -0.47 -2.15
C TRP A 28 21.57 0.11 -0.84
N ALA A 29 20.78 0.94 -0.14
CA ALA A 29 21.14 1.43 1.19
C ALA A 29 21.31 0.27 2.18
N GLY A 30 20.40 -0.70 2.17
CA GLY A 30 20.47 -1.88 3.01
C GLY A 30 21.71 -2.75 2.73
N ILE A 31 22.03 -2.98 1.45
CA ILE A 31 23.26 -3.68 1.03
C ILE A 31 24.49 -2.94 1.56
N ARG A 32 24.56 -1.62 1.36
CA ARG A 32 25.70 -0.78 1.78
C ARG A 32 25.87 -0.71 3.30
N LEU A 33 24.80 -0.88 4.06
CA LEU A 33 24.83 -0.91 5.53
C LEU A 33 25.13 -2.30 6.10
N GLY A 34 25.40 -3.30 5.25
CA GLY A 34 25.72 -4.66 5.69
C GLY A 34 24.54 -5.37 6.35
N LEU A 35 23.31 -4.93 6.08
CA LEU A 35 22.12 -5.63 6.56
C LEU A 35 22.08 -7.02 5.90
N LYS A 36 21.74 -8.05 6.69
CA LYS A 36 21.66 -9.43 6.20
C LYS A 36 20.78 -9.47 4.94
N GLU A 37 21.26 -10.14 3.89
CA GLU A 37 20.66 -10.14 2.54
C GLU A 37 19.14 -10.41 2.56
N GLY A 38 18.66 -11.30 3.44
CA GLY A 38 17.23 -11.60 3.59
C GLY A 38 16.37 -10.46 4.15
N ALA A 39 16.93 -9.53 4.93
CA ALA A 39 16.22 -8.37 5.48
C ALA A 39 16.13 -7.23 4.45
N VAL A 40 17.15 -7.10 3.60
CA VAL A 40 17.21 -6.05 2.56
C VAL A 40 16.25 -6.35 1.42
N GLY A 41 16.28 -7.56 0.87
CA GLY A 41 15.47 -7.90 -0.30
C GLY A 41 13.98 -8.12 -0.02
N SER A 42 13.59 -8.53 1.19
CA SER A 42 12.18 -8.82 1.48
C SER A 42 11.43 -7.65 2.12
N LEU A 43 12.03 -7.00 3.12
CA LEU A 43 11.34 -6.00 3.91
C LEU A 43 11.42 -4.62 3.26
N LEU A 44 12.61 -4.23 2.79
CA LEU A 44 12.80 -2.91 2.17
C LEU A 44 12.12 -2.84 0.80
N ALA A 45 12.13 -3.93 0.03
CA ALA A 45 11.40 -4.03 -1.22
C ALA A 45 9.88 -3.91 -1.01
N ALA A 46 9.32 -4.69 -0.07
CA ALA A 46 7.89 -4.66 0.25
C ALA A 46 7.44 -3.33 0.85
N LEU A 47 8.28 -2.67 1.66
CA LEU A 47 8.03 -1.30 2.10
C LEU A 47 8.04 -0.34 0.91
N GLY A 48 9.01 -0.48 0.01
CA GLY A 48 9.18 0.37 -1.16
C GLY A 48 7.97 0.34 -2.09
N THR A 49 7.46 -0.85 -2.43
CA THR A 49 6.28 -0.99 -3.29
C THR A 49 5.05 -0.36 -2.66
N ALA A 50 4.92 -0.43 -1.34
CA ALA A 50 3.77 0.07 -0.61
C ALA A 50 3.88 1.54 -0.13
N LEU A 51 4.90 2.27 -0.63
CA LEU A 51 5.08 3.68 -0.30
C LEU A 51 3.99 4.58 -0.86
N PRO A 52 3.53 4.46 -2.12
CA PRO A 52 2.43 5.26 -2.63
C PRO A 52 1.23 5.30 -1.67
N GLU A 53 0.86 4.15 -1.12
CA GLU A 53 -0.28 3.90 -0.25
C GLU A 53 -0.12 4.59 1.10
N ILE A 54 1.11 4.65 1.63
CA ILE A 54 1.44 5.37 2.87
C ILE A 54 1.56 6.87 2.60
N MET A 55 2.14 7.25 1.45
CA MET A 55 2.47 8.62 1.11
C MET A 55 1.23 9.46 0.77
N ILE A 56 0.20 8.87 0.15
CA ILE A 56 -1.07 9.55 -0.13
C ILE A 56 -1.68 10.15 1.15
N PRO A 57 -2.00 9.35 2.19
CA PRO A 57 -2.56 9.91 3.42
C PRO A 57 -1.57 10.77 4.20
N LEU A 58 -0.28 10.44 4.20
CA LEU A 58 0.74 11.27 4.86
C LEU A 58 0.77 12.69 4.29
N VAL A 59 0.83 12.83 2.96
CA VAL A 59 0.87 14.13 2.29
C VAL A 59 -0.47 14.85 2.34
N ALA A 60 -1.58 14.12 2.18
CA ALA A 60 -2.93 14.68 2.29
C ALA A 60 -3.24 15.21 3.70
N ILE A 61 -2.71 14.61 4.76
CA ILE A 61 -3.02 15.02 6.13
C ILE A 61 -1.99 16.05 6.66
N LEU A 62 -0.70 15.82 6.45
CA LEU A 62 0.35 16.65 7.08
C LEU A 62 0.85 17.79 6.20
N PHE A 63 0.89 17.62 4.88
CA PHE A 63 1.64 18.51 3.99
C PHE A 63 0.77 19.39 3.09
N THR A 64 -0.55 19.20 3.18
CA THR A 64 -1.58 20.01 2.48
C THR A 64 -2.50 20.75 3.46
N GLY A 65 -2.09 20.82 4.74
CA GLY A 65 -2.75 21.57 5.80
C GLY A 65 -2.99 23.02 5.38
N GLY A 66 -4.27 23.37 5.20
CA GLY A 66 -4.72 24.63 4.61
C GLY A 66 -5.93 24.47 3.70
N ARG A 67 -6.20 23.25 3.20
CA ARG A 67 -7.41 22.94 2.44
C ARG A 67 -8.39 22.11 3.24
N ALA A 68 -9.65 22.53 3.28
CA ALA A 68 -10.72 21.84 4.01
C ALA A 68 -10.93 20.38 3.55
N ALA A 69 -10.66 20.08 2.28
CA ALA A 69 -10.85 18.76 1.69
C ALA A 69 -9.73 17.75 2.00
N ALA A 70 -8.53 18.21 2.36
CA ALA A 70 -7.33 17.37 2.40
C ALA A 70 -7.41 16.20 3.43
N PRO A 71 -7.94 16.39 4.65
CA PRO A 71 -8.15 15.28 5.58
C PRO A 71 -9.12 14.22 5.05
N SER A 72 -10.13 14.61 4.27
CA SER A 72 -11.09 13.67 3.67
C SER A 72 -10.44 12.77 2.62
N ILE A 73 -9.45 13.30 1.88
CA ILE A 73 -8.67 12.53 0.91
C ILE A 73 -7.78 11.53 1.63
N GLY A 74 -7.07 11.96 2.69
CA GLY A 74 -6.24 11.06 3.48
C GLY A 74 -7.04 9.94 4.14
N ILE A 75 -8.16 10.26 4.78
CA ILE A 75 -9.06 9.26 5.39
C ILE A 75 -9.63 8.31 4.32
N GLY A 76 -10.04 8.86 3.17
CA GLY A 76 -10.55 8.05 2.06
C GLY A 76 -9.52 7.08 1.51
N ALA A 77 -8.26 7.51 1.36
CA ALA A 77 -7.17 6.63 0.94
C ALA A 77 -6.88 5.52 1.98
N ILE A 78 -6.82 5.87 3.27
CA ILE A 78 -6.56 4.89 4.35
C ILE A 78 -7.63 3.80 4.38
N LEU A 79 -8.91 4.18 4.29
CA LEU A 79 -10.02 3.23 4.39
C LEU A 79 -10.30 2.48 3.09
N GLY A 80 -10.09 3.17 1.97
CA GLY A 80 -10.37 2.63 0.65
C GLY A 80 -9.40 1.55 0.22
N ALA A 81 -8.13 1.63 0.64
CA ALA A 81 -7.09 0.68 0.23
C ALA A 81 -7.39 -0.76 0.72
N PRO A 82 -7.63 -0.99 2.02
CA PRO A 82 -8.13 -2.27 2.52
C PRO A 82 -9.43 -2.74 1.88
N PHE A 83 -10.36 -1.83 1.61
CA PHE A 83 -11.60 -2.15 0.92
C PHE A 83 -11.35 -2.65 -0.50
N MET A 84 -10.52 -1.95 -1.28
CA MET A 84 -10.15 -2.33 -2.64
C MET A 84 -9.42 -3.68 -2.68
N LEU A 85 -8.47 -3.91 -1.76
CA LEU A 85 -7.73 -5.16 -1.72
C LEU A 85 -8.60 -6.36 -1.33
N SER A 86 -9.36 -6.24 -0.24
CA SER A 86 -10.22 -7.32 0.26
C SER A 86 -11.40 -7.64 -0.66
N THR A 87 -11.79 -6.72 -1.55
CA THR A 87 -12.90 -6.95 -2.50
C THR A 87 -12.37 -7.08 -3.93
N GLY A 88 -12.00 -5.96 -4.54
CA GLY A 88 -11.56 -5.86 -5.93
C GLY A 88 -10.34 -6.72 -6.23
N ALA A 89 -9.29 -6.67 -5.41
CA ALA A 89 -8.07 -7.42 -5.71
C ALA A 89 -8.23 -8.93 -5.56
N LEU A 90 -8.92 -9.39 -4.50
CA LEU A 90 -9.23 -10.80 -4.36
C LEU A 90 -10.19 -11.30 -5.45
N ALA A 91 -11.16 -10.48 -5.86
CA ALA A 91 -12.04 -10.82 -6.99
C ALA A 91 -11.25 -10.94 -8.31
N VAL A 92 -10.35 -9.99 -8.59
CA VAL A 92 -9.45 -10.03 -9.76
C VAL A 92 -8.52 -11.23 -9.70
N ALA A 93 -8.01 -11.60 -8.53
CA ALA A 93 -7.21 -12.81 -8.36
C ALA A 93 -8.01 -14.08 -8.69
N GLY A 94 -9.23 -14.20 -8.16
CA GLY A 94 -10.13 -15.32 -8.47
C GLY A 94 -10.47 -15.40 -9.96
N LEU A 95 -10.83 -14.27 -10.58
CA LEU A 95 -11.06 -14.17 -12.02
C LEU A 95 -9.83 -14.54 -12.83
N SER A 96 -8.64 -14.15 -12.40
CA SER A 96 -7.38 -14.52 -13.06
C SER A 96 -7.17 -16.03 -13.05
N GLY A 97 -7.50 -16.71 -11.95
CA GLY A 97 -7.51 -18.17 -11.87
C GLY A 97 -8.40 -18.80 -12.95
N LEU A 98 -9.60 -18.26 -13.16
CA LEU A 98 -10.54 -18.71 -14.20
C LEU A 98 -10.04 -18.40 -15.62
N VAL A 99 -9.55 -17.19 -15.86
CA VAL A 99 -9.02 -16.76 -17.18
C VAL A 99 -7.84 -17.65 -17.59
N PHE A 100 -6.94 -17.95 -16.66
CA PHE A 100 -5.78 -18.81 -16.93
C PHE A 100 -6.07 -20.30 -16.73
N ALA A 101 -7.33 -20.72 -16.51
CA ALA A 101 -7.67 -22.10 -16.15
C ALA A 101 -7.15 -23.15 -17.15
N ARG A 102 -7.25 -22.88 -18.46
CA ARG A 102 -6.74 -23.78 -19.51
C ARG A 102 -5.22 -23.96 -19.43
N ARG A 103 -4.49 -22.86 -19.25
CA ARG A 103 -3.01 -22.87 -19.14
C ARG A 103 -2.56 -23.50 -17.82
N ARG A 104 -3.38 -23.34 -16.77
CA ARG A 104 -3.09 -23.82 -15.42
C ARG A 104 -3.47 -25.29 -15.22
N GLY A 105 -4.45 -25.79 -15.97
CA GLY A 105 -5.11 -27.09 -15.75
C GLY A 105 -6.19 -27.05 -14.67
N THR A 106 -6.42 -25.89 -14.05
CA THR A 106 -7.43 -25.68 -13.00
C THR A 106 -7.74 -24.20 -12.85
N GLY A 107 -9.02 -23.87 -12.62
CA GLY A 107 -9.46 -22.51 -12.29
C GLY A 107 -9.33 -22.15 -10.81
N ARG A 108 -8.97 -23.12 -9.95
CA ARG A 108 -8.80 -22.91 -8.51
C ARG A 108 -7.41 -22.34 -8.21
N LEU A 109 -7.34 -21.51 -7.17
CA LEU A 109 -6.09 -21.03 -6.59
C LEU A 109 -5.75 -21.91 -5.38
N TYR A 110 -4.47 -22.25 -5.23
CA TYR A 110 -3.94 -23.07 -4.14
C TYR A 110 -2.84 -22.33 -3.36
N PRO A 111 -3.19 -21.23 -2.67
CA PRO A 111 -2.26 -20.53 -1.80
C PRO A 111 -1.91 -21.35 -0.56
N ASP A 112 -0.76 -21.07 0.06
CA ASP A 112 -0.41 -21.63 1.36
C ASP A 112 -1.39 -21.15 2.45
N PRO A 113 -2.19 -22.04 3.06
CA PRO A 113 -3.19 -21.67 4.06
C PRO A 113 -2.57 -21.03 5.31
N ARG A 114 -1.30 -21.35 5.63
CA ARG A 114 -0.62 -20.77 6.81
C ARG A 114 -0.31 -19.30 6.59
N THR A 115 0.17 -18.95 5.39
CA THR A 115 0.41 -17.58 4.96
C THR A 115 -0.88 -16.77 4.99
N MET A 116 -1.94 -17.27 4.35
CA MET A 116 -3.24 -16.57 4.34
C MET A 116 -3.82 -16.37 5.74
N ARG A 117 -3.86 -17.42 6.57
CA ARG A 117 -4.43 -17.31 7.93
C ARG A 117 -3.65 -16.34 8.81
N ARG A 118 -2.32 -16.31 8.67
CA ARG A 118 -1.47 -15.34 9.39
C ARG A 118 -1.84 -13.92 8.94
N ASP A 119 -1.73 -13.64 7.64
CA ASP A 119 -1.87 -12.28 7.12
C ASP A 119 -3.29 -11.74 7.35
N LEU A 120 -4.32 -12.51 7.00
CA LEU A 120 -5.71 -12.13 7.25
C LEU A 120 -6.01 -12.02 8.74
N GLY A 121 -5.43 -12.87 9.58
CA GLY A 121 -5.58 -12.76 11.05
C GLY A 121 -5.01 -11.44 11.60
N PHE A 122 -3.81 -11.06 11.16
CA PHE A 122 -3.21 -9.75 11.51
C PHE A 122 -4.05 -8.60 10.99
N PHE A 123 -4.48 -8.66 9.73
CA PHE A 123 -5.36 -7.68 9.11
C PHE A 123 -6.65 -7.50 9.90
N LEU A 124 -7.39 -8.59 10.17
CA LEU A 124 -8.70 -8.53 10.84
C LEU A 124 -8.59 -7.91 12.24
N VAL A 125 -7.55 -8.26 13.00
CA VAL A 125 -7.32 -7.69 14.34
C VAL A 125 -6.97 -6.21 14.25
N ALA A 126 -5.98 -5.84 13.43
CA ALA A 126 -5.56 -4.44 13.27
C ALA A 126 -6.73 -3.57 12.75
N TRP A 127 -7.44 -4.06 11.74
CA TRP A 127 -8.55 -3.34 11.12
C TRP A 127 -9.74 -3.19 12.05
N PHE A 128 -10.05 -4.21 12.86
CA PHE A 128 -11.06 -4.11 13.91
C PHE A 128 -10.72 -3.01 14.92
N LEU A 129 -9.46 -2.92 15.36
CA LEU A 129 -9.00 -1.86 16.26
C LEU A 129 -9.12 -0.47 15.61
N VAL A 130 -8.74 -0.35 14.33
CA VAL A 130 -8.82 0.90 13.56
C VAL A 130 -10.27 1.36 13.42
N ILE A 131 -11.21 0.48 13.10
CA ILE A 131 -12.65 0.79 13.03
C ILE A 131 -13.17 1.17 14.43
N GLY A 132 -12.90 0.32 15.43
CA GLY A 132 -13.35 0.51 16.80
C GLY A 132 -12.88 1.84 17.40
N SER A 133 -11.73 2.35 16.95
CA SER A 133 -11.16 3.61 17.43
C SER A 133 -12.01 4.86 17.18
N THR A 134 -12.98 4.78 16.26
CA THR A 134 -13.93 5.88 16.02
C THR A 134 -14.94 6.03 17.17
N PHE A 135 -15.20 4.94 17.90
CA PHE A 135 -16.17 4.88 19.01
C PHE A 135 -15.54 5.11 20.39
N VAL A 136 -14.21 5.24 20.47
CA VAL A 136 -13.49 5.42 21.74
C VAL A 136 -13.02 6.88 21.94
N PRO A 137 -12.88 7.32 23.20
CA PRO A 137 -12.33 8.63 23.52
C PRO A 137 -10.90 8.83 22.98
N ARG A 138 -10.53 10.10 22.74
CA ARG A 138 -9.21 10.48 22.19
C ARG A 138 -8.04 9.89 22.95
N ALA A 139 -8.11 9.80 24.28
CA ALA A 139 -7.03 9.24 25.11
C ALA A 139 -6.67 7.80 24.73
N PHE A 140 -7.67 6.93 24.54
CA PHE A 140 -7.46 5.55 24.11
C PHE A 140 -6.99 5.47 22.65
N ARG A 141 -7.48 6.38 21.80
CA ARG A 141 -7.08 6.44 20.40
C ARG A 141 -5.60 6.75 20.22
N LEU A 142 -5.02 7.62 21.05
CA LEU A 142 -3.60 7.96 20.96
C LEU A 142 -2.66 6.80 21.33
N ALA A 143 -3.16 5.78 22.02
CA ALA A 143 -2.39 4.55 22.29
C ALA A 143 -2.36 3.58 21.09
N LEU A 144 -3.28 3.73 20.11
CA LEU A 144 -3.36 2.81 18.97
C LEU A 144 -2.22 2.97 17.96
N PRO A 145 -1.76 4.18 17.57
CA PRO A 145 -0.65 4.31 16.64
C PRO A 145 0.63 3.53 17.04
N PRO A 146 1.16 3.66 18.27
CA PRO A 146 2.32 2.85 18.67
C PRO A 146 2.01 1.35 18.75
N LEU A 147 0.78 0.97 19.16
CA LEU A 147 0.35 -0.44 19.19
C LEU A 147 0.31 -1.05 17.78
N LEU A 148 -0.26 -0.35 16.80
CA LEU A 148 -0.35 -0.81 15.42
C LEU A 148 1.04 -0.90 14.77
N LEU A 149 1.93 0.07 15.06
CA LEU A 149 3.31 0.00 14.61
C LEU A 149 4.04 -1.21 15.21
N ALA A 150 3.89 -1.44 16.52
CA ALA A 150 4.47 -2.61 17.19
C ALA A 150 3.92 -3.93 16.64
N ALA A 151 2.61 -3.99 16.36
CA ALA A 151 1.97 -5.15 15.73
C ALA A 151 2.54 -5.43 14.32
N TYR A 152 2.74 -4.38 13.51
CA TYR A 152 3.35 -4.51 12.19
C TYR A 152 4.81 -4.97 12.26
N VAL A 153 5.61 -4.39 13.17
CA VAL A 153 6.99 -4.84 13.41
C VAL A 153 7.02 -6.30 13.87
N GLY A 154 6.09 -6.71 14.73
CA GLY A 154 5.92 -8.10 15.13
C GLY A 154 5.53 -9.02 13.97
N PHE A 155 4.62 -8.58 13.09
CA PHE A 155 4.26 -9.30 11.87
C PHE A 155 5.48 -9.50 10.97
N VAL A 156 6.21 -8.43 10.68
CA VAL A 156 7.45 -8.45 9.89
C VAL A 156 8.45 -9.41 10.51
N TYR A 157 8.68 -9.33 11.83
CA TYR A 157 9.59 -10.23 12.53
C TYR A 157 9.19 -11.70 12.36
N LEU A 158 7.90 -12.02 12.48
CA LEU A 158 7.38 -13.37 12.29
C LEU A 158 7.53 -13.86 10.85
N VAL A 159 7.31 -12.99 9.86
CA VAL A 159 7.50 -13.30 8.43
C VAL A 159 8.98 -13.61 8.17
N LEU A 160 9.88 -12.74 8.60
CA LEU A 160 11.32 -12.89 8.41
C LEU A 160 11.90 -14.10 9.15
N SER A 161 11.40 -14.39 10.35
CA SER A 161 11.89 -15.51 11.17
C SER A 161 11.43 -16.88 10.65
N ARG A 162 10.36 -16.93 9.86
CA ARG A 162 9.77 -18.17 9.31
C ARG A 162 10.00 -18.31 7.80
N GLY A 163 10.45 -17.26 7.14
CA GLY A 163 10.77 -17.27 5.73
C GLY A 163 11.97 -18.17 5.46
N ARG A 164 11.93 -18.89 4.34
CA ARG A 164 13.17 -19.36 3.72
C ARG A 164 13.96 -18.12 3.29
N PRO A 165 15.30 -18.13 3.32
CA PRO A 165 16.06 -17.09 2.63
C PRO A 165 15.50 -17.00 1.20
N LEU A 166 15.03 -15.82 0.81
CA LEU A 166 14.62 -15.59 -0.57
C LEU A 166 15.80 -16.01 -1.46
N GLU A 167 15.53 -16.82 -2.48
CA GLU A 167 16.52 -17.03 -3.53
C GLU A 167 16.96 -15.67 -4.04
N ARG A 168 18.28 -15.49 -4.23
CA ARG A 168 18.86 -14.26 -4.77
C ARG A 168 18.08 -13.80 -5.99
N GLU A 169 17.26 -12.78 -5.85
CA GLU A 169 17.02 -11.87 -6.97
C GLU A 169 18.24 -10.96 -7.01
N GLU A 170 18.96 -10.97 -8.14
CA GLU A 170 20.02 -10.00 -8.38
C GLU A 170 19.42 -8.61 -8.22
N THR A 171 19.90 -7.85 -7.23
CA THR A 171 19.46 -6.47 -7.04
C THR A 171 19.75 -5.70 -8.32
N ALA A 172 18.70 -5.11 -8.89
CA ALA A 172 18.85 -4.30 -10.09
C ALA A 172 19.87 -3.17 -9.84
N PRO A 173 20.71 -2.83 -10.83
CA PRO A 173 21.71 -1.78 -10.66
C PRO A 173 21.02 -0.47 -10.28
N LEU A 174 21.66 0.30 -9.37
CA LEU A 174 21.11 1.57 -8.91
C LEU A 174 20.81 2.47 -10.12
N TYR A 175 19.60 3.01 -10.24
CA TYR A 175 19.23 3.79 -11.42
C TYR A 175 20.13 5.00 -11.67
N PHE A 176 20.62 5.66 -10.62
CA PHE A 176 21.57 6.77 -10.72
C PHE A 176 23.02 6.35 -10.96
N ALA A 177 23.33 5.06 -10.86
CA ALA A 177 24.67 4.52 -11.02
C ALA A 177 24.66 3.18 -11.78
N ARG A 178 23.91 3.11 -12.90
CA ARG A 178 23.68 1.87 -13.67
C ARG A 178 24.95 1.15 -14.15
N ARG A 179 26.08 1.87 -14.19
CA ARG A 179 27.38 1.38 -14.67
C ARG A 179 28.35 1.02 -13.54
N MET A 180 27.92 1.11 -12.29
CA MET A 180 28.77 0.85 -11.13
C MET A 180 28.27 -0.39 -10.41
N ASP A 181 29.16 -1.36 -10.21
CA ASP A 181 28.83 -2.59 -9.47
C ASP A 181 28.51 -2.30 -7.99
N VAL A 182 29.17 -1.28 -7.42
CA VAL A 182 28.91 -0.79 -6.06
C VAL A 182 28.68 0.72 -6.09
N PRO A 183 27.42 1.18 -6.03
CA PRO A 183 27.11 2.60 -6.11
C PRO A 183 27.53 3.34 -4.83
N PRO A 184 28.15 4.53 -4.92
CA PRO A 184 28.54 5.32 -3.75
C PRO A 184 27.32 5.75 -2.93
N PHE A 185 27.49 5.81 -1.61
CA PHE A 185 26.40 6.09 -0.67
C PHE A 185 25.69 7.43 -0.94
N VAL A 186 26.44 8.43 -1.44
CA VAL A 186 25.90 9.74 -1.84
C VAL A 186 24.89 9.61 -2.99
N LEU A 187 25.12 8.73 -3.98
CA LEU A 187 24.19 8.52 -5.09
C LEU A 187 22.94 7.74 -4.67
N ILE A 188 23.08 6.85 -3.69
CA ILE A 188 21.94 6.17 -3.08
C ILE A 188 21.06 7.18 -2.36
N LEU A 189 21.68 8.03 -1.53
CA LEU A 189 20.96 9.03 -0.76
C LEU A 189 20.32 10.09 -1.66
N SER A 190 20.99 10.50 -2.74
CA SER A 190 20.42 11.44 -3.70
C SER A 190 19.26 10.83 -4.50
N GLN A 191 19.34 9.56 -4.89
CA GLN A 191 18.23 8.85 -5.51
C GLN A 191 17.04 8.74 -4.55
N LEU A 192 17.29 8.38 -3.29
CA LEU A 192 16.26 8.27 -2.26
C LEU A 192 15.56 9.62 -2.04
N ALA A 193 16.33 10.70 -1.91
CA ALA A 193 15.79 12.05 -1.75
C ALA A 193 14.98 12.51 -2.97
N LEU A 194 15.49 12.32 -4.19
CA LEU A 194 14.77 12.70 -5.41
C LEU A 194 13.52 11.85 -5.64
N ALA A 195 13.58 10.55 -5.34
CA ALA A 195 12.42 9.66 -5.39
C ALA A 195 11.34 10.10 -4.40
N PHE A 196 11.71 10.38 -3.15
CA PHE A 196 10.79 10.88 -2.13
C PHE A 196 10.14 12.22 -2.52
N LEU A 197 10.91 13.15 -3.07
CA LEU A 197 10.38 14.42 -3.61
C LEU A 197 9.42 14.16 -4.78
N GLY A 198 9.79 13.28 -5.71
CA GLY A 198 8.95 12.87 -6.83
C GLY A 198 7.60 12.32 -6.37
N ILE A 199 7.60 11.37 -5.44
CA ILE A 199 6.37 10.83 -4.83
C ILE A 199 5.56 11.96 -4.18
N THR A 200 6.21 12.82 -3.40
CA THR A 200 5.53 13.94 -2.71
C THR A 200 4.85 14.88 -3.70
N PHE A 201 5.51 15.26 -4.80
CA PHE A 201 4.91 16.08 -5.84
C PHE A 201 3.79 15.35 -6.59
N GLY A 202 4.01 14.08 -6.93
CA GLY A 202 3.00 13.24 -7.57
C GLY A 202 1.72 13.15 -6.74
N VAL A 203 1.86 12.86 -5.44
CA VAL A 203 0.73 12.82 -4.51
C VAL A 203 0.06 14.20 -4.39
N ARG A 204 0.81 15.31 -4.32
CA ARG A 204 0.19 16.65 -4.31
C ARG A 204 -0.66 16.90 -5.55
N PHE A 205 -0.18 16.55 -6.74
CA PHE A 205 -0.96 16.66 -7.97
C PHE A 205 -2.19 15.73 -7.97
N PHE A 206 -2.02 14.51 -7.47
CA PHE A 206 -3.10 13.55 -7.32
C PHE A 206 -4.22 14.08 -6.39
N VAL A 207 -3.86 14.62 -5.21
CA VAL A 207 -4.79 15.24 -4.26
C VAL A 207 -5.54 16.41 -4.90
N ASN A 208 -4.85 17.29 -5.64
CA ASN A 208 -5.47 18.40 -6.36
C ASN A 208 -6.47 17.90 -7.42
N PHE A 209 -6.11 16.83 -8.13
CA PHE A 209 -6.98 16.23 -9.14
C PHE A 209 -8.24 15.63 -8.51
N VAL A 210 -8.10 14.86 -7.43
CA VAL A 210 -9.21 14.26 -6.68
C VAL A 210 -10.17 15.36 -6.20
N GLU A 211 -9.64 16.44 -5.61
CA GLU A 211 -10.43 17.58 -5.14
C GLU A 211 -11.18 18.28 -6.29
N SER A 212 -10.48 18.58 -7.39
CA SER A 212 -11.07 19.26 -8.55
C SER A 212 -12.14 18.41 -9.25
N LEU A 213 -11.89 17.11 -9.42
CA LEU A 213 -12.81 16.22 -10.11
C LEU A 213 -14.04 15.91 -9.25
N ALA A 214 -13.87 15.72 -7.94
CA ALA A 214 -14.99 15.58 -7.03
C ALA A 214 -15.91 16.82 -7.07
N GLY A 215 -15.33 18.03 -7.08
CA GLY A 215 -16.07 19.27 -7.25
C GLY A 215 -16.80 19.35 -8.60
N PHE A 216 -16.14 18.97 -9.68
CA PHE A 216 -16.77 18.93 -11.01
C PHE A 216 -17.95 17.95 -11.11
N LEU A 217 -17.84 16.79 -10.46
CA LEU A 217 -18.88 15.75 -10.44
C LEU A 217 -19.95 15.99 -9.36
N ASN A 218 -19.82 17.04 -8.53
CA ASN A 218 -20.64 17.28 -7.34
C ASN A 218 -20.70 16.06 -6.40
N LEU A 219 -19.59 15.32 -6.29
CA LEU A 219 -19.47 14.18 -5.40
C LEU A 219 -18.70 14.56 -4.14
N PRO A 220 -19.04 14.00 -2.97
CA PRO A 220 -18.23 14.16 -1.77
C PRO A 220 -16.79 13.69 -2.01
N VAL A 221 -15.81 14.56 -1.70
CA VAL A 221 -14.38 14.27 -1.86
C VAL A 221 -13.97 12.95 -1.20
N LEU A 222 -14.54 12.66 -0.03
CA LEU A 222 -14.31 11.41 0.68
C LEU A 222 -14.73 10.18 -0.13
N LEU A 223 -15.93 10.19 -0.74
CA LEU A 223 -16.43 9.07 -1.54
C LEU A 223 -15.57 8.85 -2.78
N PHE A 224 -15.17 9.94 -3.42
CA PHE A 224 -14.30 9.86 -4.58
C PHE A 224 -12.92 9.31 -4.20
N SER A 225 -12.34 9.78 -3.09
CA SER A 225 -11.06 9.30 -2.58
C SER A 225 -11.09 7.85 -2.11
N LEU A 226 -12.20 7.39 -1.52
CA LEU A 226 -12.40 6.00 -1.09
C LEU A 226 -12.31 4.98 -2.23
N LEU A 227 -12.65 5.40 -3.46
CA LEU A 227 -12.71 4.50 -4.60
C LEU A 227 -11.53 4.71 -5.56
N VAL A 228 -11.23 5.97 -5.87
CA VAL A 228 -10.29 6.30 -6.95
C VAL A 228 -8.84 6.27 -6.48
N ALA A 229 -8.55 6.71 -5.25
CA ALA A 229 -7.18 6.67 -4.74
C ALA A 229 -6.63 5.24 -4.62
N PRO A 230 -7.36 4.30 -4.00
CA PRO A 230 -6.94 2.90 -3.96
C PRO A 230 -6.82 2.26 -5.34
N LEU A 231 -7.75 2.54 -6.27
CA LEU A 231 -7.69 1.95 -7.61
C LEU A 231 -6.38 2.30 -8.32
N ALA A 232 -5.90 3.52 -8.07
CA ALA A 232 -4.66 4.03 -8.61
C ALA A 232 -3.42 3.49 -7.89
N SER A 233 -3.43 3.50 -6.55
CA SER A 233 -2.27 3.08 -5.75
C SER A 233 -2.08 1.56 -5.81
N GLU A 234 -3.15 0.76 -5.68
CA GLU A 234 -3.08 -0.71 -5.66
C GLU A 234 -2.92 -1.36 -7.04
N ALA A 235 -2.85 -0.57 -8.12
CA ALA A 235 -2.74 -1.10 -9.47
C ALA A 235 -1.49 -1.98 -9.67
N PRO A 236 -0.28 -1.60 -9.22
CA PRO A 236 0.90 -2.44 -9.31
C PRO A 236 0.73 -3.81 -8.64
N GLU A 237 0.15 -3.84 -7.45
CA GLU A 237 -0.12 -5.04 -6.65
C GLU A 237 -1.07 -5.97 -7.40
N LEU A 238 -2.13 -5.41 -7.99
CA LEU A 238 -3.08 -6.13 -8.84
C LEU A 238 -2.38 -6.73 -10.07
N PHE A 239 -1.61 -5.94 -10.80
CA PHE A 239 -0.90 -6.41 -12.00
C PHE A 239 0.09 -7.54 -11.69
N ASN A 240 0.90 -7.39 -10.64
CA ASN A 240 1.86 -8.42 -10.23
C ASN A 240 1.14 -9.72 -9.83
N SER A 241 0.05 -9.60 -9.09
CA SER A 241 -0.76 -10.75 -8.67
C SER A 241 -1.36 -11.50 -9.87
N ILE A 242 -1.90 -10.79 -10.88
CA ILE A 242 -2.40 -11.39 -12.12
C ILE A 242 -1.29 -12.17 -12.84
N LEU A 243 -0.10 -11.58 -12.98
CA LEU A 243 1.04 -12.21 -13.63
C LEU A 243 1.49 -13.48 -12.92
N TRP A 244 1.64 -13.43 -11.59
CA TRP A 244 2.03 -14.58 -10.78
C TRP A 244 0.98 -15.70 -10.78
N ILE A 245 -0.31 -15.37 -10.79
CA ILE A 245 -1.39 -16.35 -10.99
C ILE A 245 -1.26 -17.01 -12.37
N GLY A 246 -0.98 -16.23 -13.42
CA GLY A 246 -0.70 -16.80 -14.75
C GLY A 246 0.50 -17.78 -14.76
N GLN A 247 1.44 -17.60 -13.82
CA GLN A 247 2.64 -18.44 -13.64
C GLN A 247 2.46 -19.58 -12.63
N LYS A 248 1.24 -19.86 -12.14
CA LYS A 248 0.96 -20.88 -11.10
C LYS A 248 1.61 -20.58 -9.74
N LYS A 249 1.92 -19.31 -9.45
CA LYS A 249 2.54 -18.85 -8.20
C LYS A 249 1.49 -18.28 -7.22
N ASP A 250 0.47 -19.06 -6.89
CA ASP A 250 -0.71 -18.60 -6.15
C ASP A 250 -0.38 -18.04 -4.76
N THR A 251 0.52 -18.71 -4.04
CA THR A 251 0.97 -18.26 -2.71
C THR A 251 1.67 -16.90 -2.77
N ILE A 252 2.46 -16.64 -3.81
CA ILE A 252 3.16 -15.35 -3.97
C ILE A 252 2.14 -14.26 -4.32
N ALA A 253 1.21 -14.56 -5.24
CA ALA A 253 0.18 -13.61 -5.64
C ALA A 253 -0.75 -13.21 -4.49
N LEU A 254 -1.33 -14.19 -3.79
CA LEU A 254 -2.24 -13.88 -2.68
C LEU A 254 -1.48 -13.35 -1.46
N GLY A 255 -0.26 -13.83 -1.20
CA GLY A 255 0.60 -13.30 -0.16
C GLY A 255 0.96 -11.81 -0.38
N ASN A 256 1.10 -11.38 -1.64
CA ASN A 256 1.28 -9.97 -1.96
C ASN A 256 0.05 -9.12 -1.58
N ILE A 257 -1.16 -9.57 -1.95
CA ILE A 257 -2.41 -8.88 -1.61
C ILE A 257 -2.62 -8.86 -0.09
N THR A 258 -2.54 -10.02 0.58
CA THR A 258 -2.80 -10.11 2.03
C THR A 258 -1.71 -9.43 2.85
N GLY A 259 -0.46 -9.46 2.40
CA GLY A 259 0.64 -8.72 3.02
C GLY A 259 0.45 -7.20 2.93
N ALA A 260 0.02 -6.68 1.77
CA ALA A 260 -0.33 -5.27 1.59
C ALA A 260 -1.49 -4.87 2.51
N MET A 261 -2.52 -5.71 2.63
CA MET A 261 -3.63 -5.49 3.59
C MET A 261 -3.12 -5.35 5.03
N VAL A 262 -2.18 -6.18 5.48
CA VAL A 262 -1.59 -6.06 6.83
C VAL A 262 -0.95 -4.70 7.01
N LEU A 263 -0.05 -4.29 6.10
CA LEU A 263 0.60 -2.98 6.17
C LEU A 263 -0.40 -1.82 6.17
N GLN A 264 -1.40 -1.85 5.29
CA GLN A 264 -2.40 -0.79 5.16
C GLN A 264 -3.39 -0.75 6.33
N SER A 265 -3.59 -1.87 7.02
CA SER A 265 -4.40 -1.91 8.24
C SER A 265 -3.64 -1.49 9.50
N SER A 266 -2.31 -1.48 9.46
CA SER A 266 -1.47 -1.14 10.61
C SER A 266 -0.74 0.20 10.49
N VAL A 267 -0.07 0.48 9.37
CA VAL A 267 0.82 1.63 9.21
C VAL A 267 0.08 2.85 8.68
N ALA A 268 -0.70 2.73 7.60
CA ALA A 268 -1.43 3.88 7.03
C ALA A 268 -2.38 4.56 8.04
N PRO A 269 -3.13 3.84 8.91
CA PRO A 269 -4.05 4.44 9.86
C PRO A 269 -3.36 5.23 10.97
N ILE A 270 -2.06 5.00 11.24
CA ILE A 270 -1.27 5.76 12.22
C ILE A 270 -1.38 7.27 11.93
N VAL A 271 -1.27 7.65 10.66
CA VAL A 271 -1.33 9.06 10.26
C VAL A 271 -2.71 9.65 10.57
N GLY A 272 -3.78 8.93 10.20
CA GLY A 272 -5.14 9.37 10.47
C GLY A 272 -5.46 9.46 11.95
N LEU A 273 -5.11 8.43 12.72
CA LEU A 273 -5.35 8.34 14.16
C LEU A 273 -4.60 9.42 14.96
N ALA A 274 -3.36 9.73 14.55
CA ALA A 274 -2.53 10.70 15.24
C ALA A 274 -2.85 12.16 14.89
N PHE A 275 -3.20 12.44 13.63
CA PHE A 275 -3.25 13.81 13.11
C PHE A 275 -4.64 14.29 12.67
N THR A 276 -5.70 13.49 12.87
CA THR A 276 -7.08 13.89 12.54
C THR A 276 -8.01 13.67 13.72
N SER A 277 -9.25 14.16 13.62
CA SER A 277 -10.31 13.86 14.59
C SER A 277 -10.77 12.40 14.53
N TRP A 278 -10.39 11.63 13.50
CA TRP A 278 -10.76 10.22 13.28
C TRP A 278 -12.24 9.90 13.59
N ILE A 279 -13.13 10.81 13.16
CA ILE A 279 -14.57 10.61 13.22
C ILE A 279 -14.99 10.16 11.82
N LEU A 280 -15.31 8.88 11.69
CA LEU A 280 -15.62 8.29 10.39
C LEU A 280 -17.09 8.55 10.04
N PRO A 281 -17.39 9.23 8.92
CA PRO A 281 -18.78 9.37 8.48
C PRO A 281 -19.32 8.01 7.98
N PRO A 282 -20.66 7.87 7.86
CA PRO A 282 -21.29 6.58 7.57
C PRO A 282 -20.72 5.84 6.35
N ALA A 283 -20.40 6.55 5.28
CA ALA A 283 -19.82 5.92 4.07
C ALA A 283 -18.41 5.36 4.29
N ALA A 284 -17.57 6.06 5.07
CA ALA A 284 -16.24 5.59 5.42
C ALA A 284 -16.33 4.36 6.35
N LEU A 285 -17.26 4.40 7.30
CA LEU A 285 -17.52 3.26 8.18
C LEU A 285 -18.03 2.05 7.39
N ALA A 286 -18.95 2.25 6.45
CA ALA A 286 -19.46 1.20 5.58
C ALA A 286 -18.34 0.54 4.76
N SER A 287 -17.45 1.34 4.15
CA SER A 287 -16.28 0.81 3.42
C SER A 287 -15.37 -0.02 4.33
N ALA A 288 -15.07 0.48 5.54
CA ALA A 288 -14.21 -0.23 6.48
C ALA A 288 -14.84 -1.56 6.98
N VAL A 289 -16.14 -1.55 7.27
CA VAL A 289 -16.89 -2.74 7.67
C VAL A 289 -16.99 -3.77 6.53
N LEU A 290 -17.23 -3.32 5.30
CA LEU A 290 -17.21 -4.20 4.13
C LEU A 290 -15.84 -4.85 3.94
N ALA A 291 -14.76 -4.10 4.13
CA ALA A 291 -13.40 -4.66 4.06
C ALA A 291 -13.18 -5.76 5.11
N LEU A 292 -13.69 -5.56 6.34
CA LEU A 292 -13.62 -6.55 7.41
C LEU A 292 -14.38 -7.83 7.05
N PHE A 293 -15.62 -7.70 6.56
CA PHE A 293 -16.44 -8.86 6.17
C PHE A 293 -15.86 -9.61 4.97
N ALA A 294 -15.40 -8.88 3.94
CA ALA A 294 -14.81 -9.49 2.75
C ALA A 294 -13.56 -10.29 3.09
N ALA A 295 -12.66 -9.73 3.90
CA ALA A 295 -11.48 -10.42 4.37
C ALA A 295 -11.81 -11.63 5.27
N GLY A 296 -12.82 -11.53 6.12
CA GLY A 296 -13.25 -12.63 7.00
C GLY A 296 -13.94 -13.78 6.26
N ALA A 297 -14.43 -13.55 5.05
CA ALA A 297 -15.07 -14.56 4.20
C ALA A 297 -14.10 -15.26 3.23
N THR A 298 -12.83 -14.81 3.17
CA THR A 298 -11.78 -15.34 2.28
C THR A 298 -11.02 -16.50 2.93
#